data_AF-A0ABD6EEV4-F1
#
_entry.id   AF-A0ABD6EEV4-F1
#
_cell.length_a   1.000
_cell.length_b   1.000
_cell.length_c   1.000
_cell.angle_alpha   90.00
_cell.angle_beta   90.00
_cell.angle_gamma   90.00
#
_symmetry.space_group_name_H-M   'P 1'
#
loop_
_entity.id
_entity.type
_entity.pdbx_description
1 polymer ?
#
loop_
_entity_poly.entity_id
_entity_poly.type
_entity_poly.pdbx_seq_one_letter_code
_entity_poly.pdbx_strand_id
1 'polypeptide(L)'
;MQAMRAAPIALSDEIISVYRQRTCGFHVQHLLLIHCPLTLVTSLVAIALAVVFYVYPELHHRFPVFKQVLQHYSRTKHLTYTSYYKIFLVSWICMHSVHILTLATTILGIKLIRSHLLLPELAVLILLTGVFTMAILCGITLSIVQDELMWMCSIISIFYLIVTATNLYLLVFTHRYVADRRNAIQRILAHSKSVKFEPKSPQ
;
A
#
# COMPACT_ATOMS: atom_id res chain seq x y z
N MET A 1 8.74 1.41 -57.71
CA MET A 1 7.79 2.39 -57.13
C MET A 1 7.36 1.88 -55.76
N GLN A 2 8.01 2.35 -54.70
CA GLN A 2 7.62 2.03 -53.32
C GLN A 2 8.01 3.23 -52.46
N ALA A 3 7.03 4.07 -52.15
CA ALA A 3 7.20 5.16 -51.20
C ALA A 3 6.09 5.03 -50.13
N MET A 4 6.51 4.49 -49.00
CA MET A 4 6.11 4.86 -47.63
C MET A 4 4.70 5.46 -47.45
N ARG A 5 3.75 4.61 -47.06
CA ARG A 5 2.61 4.98 -46.20
C ARG A 5 2.71 4.21 -44.89
N ALA A 6 3.55 4.66 -43.97
CA ALA A 6 3.66 4.10 -42.61
C ALA A 6 3.49 5.17 -41.50
N ALA A 7 3.22 6.42 -41.86
CA ALA A 7 3.17 7.55 -40.92
C ALA A 7 1.88 7.75 -40.10
N PRO A 8 0.65 7.36 -40.52
CA PRO A 8 -0.55 7.79 -39.80
C PRO A 8 -0.81 7.00 -38.50
N ILE A 9 -0.32 5.76 -38.41
CA ILE A 9 -0.58 4.86 -37.26
C ILE A 9 0.33 5.20 -36.07
N ALA A 10 1.61 5.51 -36.33
CA ALA A 10 2.57 5.84 -35.28
C ALA A 10 2.21 7.14 -34.54
N LEU A 11 1.69 8.15 -35.26
CA LEU A 11 1.27 9.42 -34.67
C LEU A 11 0.00 9.27 -33.83
N SER A 12 -0.95 8.42 -34.24
CA SER A 12 -2.14 8.13 -33.44
C SER A 12 -1.78 7.37 -32.16
N ASP A 13 -0.86 6.42 -32.21
CA ASP A 13 -0.42 5.66 -31.03
C ASP A 13 0.32 6.55 -30.03
N GLU A 14 1.13 7.50 -30.51
CA GLU A 14 1.82 8.46 -29.66
C GLU A 14 0.84 9.40 -28.96
N ILE A 15 -0.15 9.95 -29.68
CA ILE A 15 -1.19 10.82 -29.10
C ILE A 15 -2.06 10.04 -28.08
N ILE A 16 -2.43 8.81 -28.39
CA ILE A 16 -3.19 7.93 -27.48
C ILE A 16 -2.37 7.61 -26.23
N SER A 17 -1.05 7.38 -26.36
CA SER A 17 -0.17 7.12 -25.23
C SER A 17 -0.06 8.32 -24.29
N VAL A 18 0.06 9.54 -24.84
CA VAL A 18 0.10 10.79 -24.07
C VAL A 18 -1.22 11.05 -23.35
N TYR A 19 -2.36 10.85 -24.03
CA TYR A 19 -3.67 11.00 -23.42
C TYR A 19 -3.90 9.98 -22.30
N ARG A 20 -3.56 8.70 -22.54
CA ARG A 20 -3.64 7.62 -21.54
C ARG A 20 -2.77 7.93 -20.33
N GLN A 21 -1.55 8.45 -20.53
CA GLN A 21 -0.64 8.81 -19.45
C GLN A 21 -1.15 10.00 -18.64
N ARG A 22 -1.77 10.98 -19.28
CA ARG A 22 -2.38 12.15 -18.62
C ARG A 22 -3.59 11.75 -17.77
N THR A 23 -4.49 10.94 -18.30
CA THR A 23 -5.68 10.44 -17.59
C THR A 23 -5.29 9.51 -16.44
N CYS A 24 -4.29 8.64 -16.65
CA CYS A 24 -3.74 7.79 -15.59
C CYS A 24 -3.11 8.61 -14.47
N GLY A 25 -2.35 9.67 -14.79
CA GLY A 25 -1.78 10.58 -13.80
C GLY A 25 -2.84 11.28 -12.94
N PHE A 26 -3.92 11.80 -13.56
CA PHE A 26 -5.03 12.42 -12.83
C PHE A 26 -5.77 11.42 -11.93
N HIS A 27 -6.04 10.22 -12.42
CA HIS A 27 -6.72 9.18 -11.65
C HIS A 27 -5.88 8.75 -10.44
N VAL A 28 -4.59 8.46 -10.65
CA VAL A 28 -3.67 8.06 -9.57
C VAL A 28 -3.56 9.16 -8.52
N GLN A 29 -3.44 10.42 -8.92
CA GLN A 29 -3.30 11.54 -7.99
C GLN A 29 -4.57 11.77 -7.15
N HIS A 30 -5.76 11.67 -7.75
CA HIS A 30 -7.02 11.75 -7.01
C HIS A 30 -7.18 10.60 -6.02
N LEU A 31 -6.90 9.38 -6.47
CA LEU A 31 -7.10 8.18 -5.67
C LEU A 31 -6.10 8.13 -4.50
N LEU A 32 -4.87 8.61 -4.71
CA LEU A 32 -3.86 8.77 -3.65
C LEU A 32 -4.25 9.87 -2.64
N LEU A 33 -4.85 10.99 -3.11
CA LEU A 33 -5.31 12.08 -2.25
C LEU A 33 -6.39 11.62 -1.26
N ILE A 34 -7.22 10.66 -1.66
CA ILE A 34 -8.31 10.12 -0.84
C ILE A 34 -7.83 8.96 0.04
N HIS A 35 -7.10 8.00 -0.52
CA HIS A 35 -6.70 6.80 0.22
C HIS A 35 -5.57 7.01 1.21
N CYS A 36 -4.67 7.95 0.96
CA CYS A 36 -3.58 8.25 1.88
C CYS A 36 -4.07 8.75 3.25
N PRO A 37 -4.95 9.78 3.36
CA PRO A 37 -5.49 10.21 4.65
C PRO A 37 -6.39 9.16 5.28
N LEU A 38 -7.18 8.41 4.50
CA LEU A 38 -7.99 7.31 5.02
C LEU A 38 -7.12 6.26 5.71
N THR A 39 -6.05 5.81 5.05
CA THR A 39 -5.11 4.82 5.59
C THR A 39 -4.37 5.35 6.81
N LEU A 40 -4.01 6.63 6.83
CA LEU A 40 -3.39 7.27 7.98
C LEU A 40 -4.34 7.26 9.17
N VAL A 41 -5.59 7.70 8.99
CA VAL A 41 -6.61 7.75 10.06
C VAL A 41 -6.89 6.35 10.60
N THR A 42 -7.10 5.37 9.72
CA THR A 42 -7.39 3.99 10.16
C THR A 42 -6.20 3.39 10.91
N SER A 43 -4.97 3.61 10.44
CA SER A 43 -3.76 3.13 11.14
C SER A 43 -3.56 3.80 12.50
N LEU A 44 -3.82 5.10 12.61
CA LEU A 44 -3.76 5.81 13.89
C LEU A 44 -4.80 5.30 14.89
N VAL A 45 -6.04 5.07 14.43
CA VAL A 45 -7.08 4.47 15.26
C VAL A 45 -6.68 3.06 15.71
N ALA A 46 -6.11 2.26 14.80
CA ALA A 46 -5.64 0.91 15.11
C ALA A 46 -4.54 0.91 16.19
N ILE A 47 -3.57 1.82 16.08
CA ILE A 47 -2.50 2.00 17.08
C ILE A 47 -3.09 2.46 18.41
N ALA A 48 -3.97 3.47 18.39
CA ALA A 48 -4.59 3.99 19.61
C ALA A 48 -5.38 2.90 20.35
N LEU A 49 -6.18 2.11 19.62
CA LEU A 49 -6.90 0.97 20.20
C LEU A 49 -5.94 -0.06 20.80
N ALA A 50 -4.85 -0.42 20.09
CA ALA A 50 -3.88 -1.37 20.60
C ALA A 50 -3.14 -0.85 21.85
N VAL A 51 -2.81 0.44 21.92
CA VAL A 51 -2.22 1.07 23.10
C VAL A 51 -3.19 1.06 24.27
N VAL A 52 -4.47 1.41 24.05
CA VAL A 52 -5.51 1.35 25.08
C VAL A 52 -5.65 -0.07 25.63
N PHE A 53 -5.67 -1.07 24.76
CA PHE A 53 -5.72 -2.48 25.16
C PHE A 53 -4.47 -2.98 25.86
N TYR A 54 -3.31 -2.43 25.54
CA TYR A 54 -2.06 -2.77 26.21
C TYR A 54 -2.03 -2.21 27.64
N VAL A 55 -2.48 -0.96 27.84
CA VAL A 55 -2.50 -0.30 29.15
C VAL A 55 -3.63 -0.82 30.03
N TYR A 56 -4.82 -1.05 29.45
CA TYR A 56 -6.00 -1.53 30.14
C TYR A 56 -6.42 -2.89 29.57
N PRO A 57 -5.68 -3.98 29.89
CA PRO A 57 -5.98 -5.30 29.35
C PRO A 57 -7.40 -5.73 29.71
N GLU A 58 -7.94 -5.38 30.87
CA GLU A 58 -9.30 -5.78 31.26
C GLU A 58 -10.40 -5.40 30.25
N LEU A 59 -10.17 -4.37 29.43
CA LEU A 59 -11.11 -3.98 28.38
C LEU A 59 -11.28 -5.07 27.32
N HIS A 60 -10.26 -5.87 27.01
CA HIS A 60 -10.35 -6.87 25.95
C HIS A 60 -11.35 -7.98 26.29
N HIS A 61 -11.55 -8.29 27.58
CA HIS A 61 -12.53 -9.27 28.04
C HIS A 61 -13.98 -8.90 27.67
N ARG A 62 -14.24 -7.61 27.43
CA ARG A 62 -15.57 -7.12 27.04
C ARG A 62 -15.84 -7.27 25.54
N PHE A 63 -14.81 -7.47 24.72
CA PHE A 63 -14.95 -7.55 23.28
C PHE A 63 -15.48 -8.92 22.82
N PRO A 64 -16.31 -8.95 21.77
CA PRO A 64 -16.84 -10.20 21.22
C PRO A 64 -15.72 -11.14 20.75
N VAL A 65 -14.62 -10.60 20.23
CA VAL A 65 -13.44 -11.38 19.81
C VAL A 65 -12.88 -12.22 20.95
N PHE A 66 -12.80 -11.67 22.16
CA PHE A 66 -12.32 -12.43 23.31
C PHE A 66 -13.27 -13.56 23.67
N LYS A 67 -14.58 -13.28 23.69
CA LYS A 67 -15.61 -14.25 24.06
C LYS A 67 -15.68 -15.43 23.08
N GLN A 68 -15.55 -15.15 21.79
CA GLN A 68 -15.63 -16.17 20.73
C GLN A 68 -14.37 -17.05 20.68
N VAL A 69 -13.18 -16.46 20.81
CA VAL A 69 -11.93 -17.17 20.46
C VAL A 69 -11.04 -17.45 21.67
N LEU A 70 -10.95 -16.51 22.61
CA LEU A 70 -9.86 -16.47 23.59
C LEU A 70 -10.31 -16.88 25.00
N GLN A 71 -11.62 -16.87 25.28
CA GLN A 71 -12.16 -17.14 26.61
C GLN A 71 -11.82 -18.55 27.11
N HIS A 72 -11.93 -19.56 26.25
CA HIS A 72 -11.58 -20.94 26.62
C HIS A 72 -10.07 -21.10 26.87
N TYR A 73 -9.25 -20.48 26.01
CA TYR A 73 -7.79 -20.56 26.11
C TYR A 73 -7.24 -19.78 27.33
N SER A 74 -7.81 -18.60 27.62
CA SER A 74 -7.46 -17.79 28.80
C SER A 74 -7.71 -18.55 30.11
N ARG A 75 -8.80 -19.32 30.19
CA ARG A 75 -9.14 -20.13 31.38
C ARG A 75 -8.21 -21.32 31.59
N THR A 76 -7.73 -21.94 30.51
CA THR A 76 -6.90 -23.15 30.59
C THR A 76 -5.40 -22.84 30.69
N LYS A 77 -4.91 -21.77 30.04
CA LYS A 77 -3.49 -21.40 30.00
C LYS A 77 -3.26 -19.89 30.16
N HIS A 78 -3.66 -19.34 31.31
CA HIS A 78 -3.64 -17.90 31.59
C HIS A 78 -2.30 -17.18 31.34
N LEU A 79 -1.16 -17.73 31.81
CA LEU A 79 0.15 -17.09 31.65
C LEU A 79 0.61 -17.05 30.18
N THR A 80 0.43 -18.17 29.47
CA THR A 80 0.75 -18.28 28.05
C THR A 80 -0.15 -17.38 27.21
N TYR A 81 -1.46 -17.36 27.53
CA TYR A 81 -2.44 -16.48 26.92
C TYR A 81 -2.04 -15.00 27.02
N THR A 82 -1.72 -14.53 28.23
CA THR A 82 -1.34 -13.14 28.48
C THR A 82 -0.11 -12.74 27.67
N SER A 83 0.86 -13.64 27.53
CA SER A 83 2.07 -13.41 26.73
C SER A 83 1.75 -13.28 25.24
N TYR A 84 0.97 -14.20 24.67
CA TYR A 84 0.55 -14.12 23.27
C TYR A 84 -0.30 -12.90 22.98
N TYR A 85 -1.19 -12.52 23.90
CA TYR A 85 -2.01 -11.32 23.78
C TYR A 85 -1.15 -10.06 23.69
N LYS A 86 -0.13 -9.91 24.56
CA LYS A 86 0.80 -8.78 24.50
C LYS A 86 1.63 -8.76 23.22
N ILE A 87 2.14 -9.93 22.79
CA ILE A 87 2.88 -10.05 21.52
C ILE A 87 2.00 -9.64 20.35
N PHE A 88 0.74 -10.09 20.32
CA PHE A 88 -0.24 -9.70 19.31
C PHE A 88 -0.42 -8.18 19.26
N LEU A 89 -0.67 -7.52 20.40
CA LEU A 89 -0.82 -6.06 20.46
C LEU A 89 0.43 -5.31 20.00
N VAL A 90 1.62 -5.73 20.43
CA VAL A 90 2.89 -5.12 20.00
C VAL A 90 3.09 -5.31 18.50
N SER A 91 2.85 -6.51 17.98
CA SER A 91 2.95 -6.79 16.54
C SER A 91 1.98 -5.94 15.73
N TRP A 92 0.76 -5.72 16.25
CA TRP A 92 -0.25 -4.87 15.64
C TRP A 92 0.21 -3.40 15.56
N ILE A 93 0.77 -2.86 16.65
CA ILE A 93 1.34 -1.51 16.68
C ILE A 93 2.50 -1.39 15.68
N CYS A 94 3.45 -2.35 15.70
CA CYS A 94 4.58 -2.36 14.78
C CYS A 94 4.13 -2.39 13.32
N MET A 95 3.17 -3.25 13.01
CA MET A 95 2.60 -3.42 11.66
C MET A 95 2.00 -2.10 11.14
N HIS A 96 1.13 -1.44 11.92
CA HIS A 96 0.54 -0.16 11.52
C HIS A 96 1.54 0.99 11.50
N SER A 97 2.55 0.97 12.37
CA SER A 97 3.63 1.97 12.37
C SER A 97 4.47 1.87 11.10
N VAL A 98 4.80 0.64 10.67
CA VAL A 98 5.48 0.37 9.40
C VAL A 98 4.62 0.83 8.23
N HIS A 99 3.30 0.59 8.26
CA HIS A 99 2.39 1.06 7.20
C HIS A 99 2.36 2.61 7.12
N ILE A 100 2.33 3.31 8.25
CA ILE A 100 2.42 4.78 8.27
C ILE A 100 3.76 5.27 7.69
N LEU A 101 4.87 4.64 8.09
CA LEU A 101 6.19 4.97 7.56
C LEU A 101 6.22 4.79 6.03
N THR A 102 5.61 3.71 5.53
CA THR A 102 5.54 3.49 4.09
C THR A 102 4.75 4.57 3.35
N LEU A 103 3.63 5.06 3.91
CA LEU A 103 2.87 6.18 3.33
C LEU A 103 3.73 7.46 3.24
N ALA A 104 4.52 7.74 4.27
CA ALA A 104 5.43 8.88 4.25
C ALA A 104 6.49 8.73 3.14
N THR A 105 7.03 7.52 2.95
CA THR A 105 7.98 7.25 1.87
C THR A 105 7.34 7.33 0.48
N THR A 106 6.06 6.95 0.31
CA THR A 106 5.33 7.13 -0.96
C THR A 106 5.25 8.60 -1.34
N ILE A 107 4.84 9.44 -0.39
CA ILE A 107 4.69 10.88 -0.58
C ILE A 107 6.04 11.49 -0.96
N LEU A 108 7.12 11.10 -0.28
CA LEU A 108 8.48 11.53 -0.61
C LEU A 108 8.93 11.03 -2.00
N GLY A 109 8.66 9.77 -2.34
CA GLY A 109 9.00 9.18 -3.64
C GLY A 109 8.33 9.90 -4.81
N ILE A 110 7.08 10.30 -4.63
CA ILE A 110 6.32 11.11 -5.60
C ILE A 110 6.93 12.52 -5.71
N LYS A 111 7.14 13.22 -4.59
CA LYS A 111 7.69 14.58 -4.57
C LYS A 111 9.09 14.66 -5.18
N LEU A 112 9.92 13.64 -4.96
CA LEU A 112 11.30 13.59 -5.44
C LEU A 112 11.47 12.91 -6.81
N ILE A 113 10.39 12.39 -7.41
CA ILE A 113 10.40 11.63 -8.69
C ILE A 113 11.45 10.49 -8.64
N ARG A 114 11.55 9.81 -7.49
CA ARG A 114 12.52 8.74 -7.22
C ARG A 114 11.79 7.41 -7.08
N SER A 115 11.66 6.69 -8.19
CA SER A 115 10.99 5.38 -8.23
C SER A 115 11.61 4.32 -7.31
N HIS A 116 12.92 4.37 -7.05
CA HIS A 116 13.61 3.41 -6.17
C HIS A 116 13.13 3.46 -4.71
N LEU A 117 12.61 4.61 -4.25
CA LEU A 117 12.08 4.75 -2.90
C LEU A 117 10.77 3.99 -2.69
N LEU A 118 10.10 3.60 -3.77
CA LEU A 118 8.80 2.90 -3.75
C LEU A 118 8.97 1.36 -3.71
N LEU A 119 10.18 0.84 -3.99
CA LEU A 119 10.48 -0.60 -3.94
C LEU A 119 10.37 -1.22 -2.53
N PRO A 120 10.96 -0.64 -1.46
CA PRO A 120 10.80 -1.19 -0.11
C PRO A 120 9.34 -1.17 0.33
N GLU A 121 8.60 -0.14 -0.05
CA GLU A 121 7.17 -0.03 0.21
C GLU A 121 6.36 -1.11 -0.50
N LEU A 122 6.70 -1.45 -1.75
CA LEU A 122 6.05 -2.53 -2.49
C LEU A 122 6.18 -3.86 -1.73
N ALA A 123 7.38 -4.16 -1.23
CA ALA A 123 7.64 -5.38 -0.47
C ALA A 123 6.81 -5.42 0.83
N VAL A 124 6.75 -4.29 1.56
CA VAL A 124 5.96 -4.18 2.80
C VAL A 124 4.47 -4.38 2.53
N LEU A 125 3.89 -3.70 1.54
CA LEU A 125 2.46 -3.83 1.24
C LEU A 125 2.08 -5.24 0.75
N ILE A 126 2.95 -5.91 -0.01
CA ILE A 126 2.75 -7.32 -0.39
C ILE A 126 2.73 -8.20 0.87
N LEU A 127 3.70 -8.02 1.76
CA LEU A 127 3.77 -8.77 3.02
C LEU A 127 2.51 -8.54 3.86
N LEU A 128 2.09 -7.28 4.00
CA LEU A 128 0.91 -6.89 4.78
C LEU A 128 -0.38 -7.49 4.21
N THR A 129 -0.51 -7.48 2.88
CA THR A 129 -1.62 -8.14 2.17
C THR A 129 -1.63 -9.63 2.48
N GLY A 130 -0.46 -10.28 2.48
CA GLY A 130 -0.33 -11.69 2.87
C GLY A 130 -0.74 -11.96 4.30
N VAL A 131 -0.33 -11.11 5.24
CA VAL A 131 -0.72 -11.21 6.67
C VAL A 131 -2.23 -11.12 6.84
N PHE A 132 -2.91 -10.15 6.22
CA PHE A 132 -4.37 -10.04 6.32
C PHE A 132 -5.10 -11.19 5.62
N THR A 133 -4.58 -11.68 4.50
CA THR A 133 -5.12 -12.88 3.83
C THR A 133 -5.03 -14.10 4.73
N MET A 134 -3.88 -14.32 5.37
CA MET A 134 -3.69 -15.40 6.34
C MET A 134 -4.63 -15.25 7.54
N ALA A 135 -4.83 -14.03 8.05
CA ALA A 135 -5.77 -13.77 9.14
C ALA A 135 -7.21 -14.14 8.77
N ILE A 136 -7.65 -13.84 7.54
CA ILE A 136 -8.97 -14.25 7.04
C ILE A 136 -9.06 -15.77 6.95
N LEU A 137 -8.05 -16.44 6.39
CA LEU A 137 -8.02 -17.90 6.28
C LEU A 137 -8.08 -18.56 7.67
N CYS A 138 -7.28 -18.09 8.63
CA CYS A 138 -7.36 -18.52 10.02
C CYS A 138 -8.75 -18.26 10.61
N GLY A 139 -9.35 -17.12 10.30
CA GLY A 139 -10.72 -16.76 10.69
C GLY A 139 -11.76 -17.77 10.20
N ILE A 140 -11.66 -18.18 8.93
CA ILE A 140 -12.55 -19.18 8.32
C ILE A 140 -12.31 -20.56 8.97
N THR A 141 -11.05 -20.99 9.07
CA THR A 141 -10.71 -22.30 9.65
C THR A 141 -11.19 -22.43 11.10
N LEU A 142 -10.95 -21.42 11.93
CA LEU A 142 -11.41 -21.43 13.32
C LEU A 142 -12.94 -21.39 13.41
N SER A 143 -13.63 -20.68 12.52
CA SER A 143 -15.10 -20.70 12.47
C SER A 143 -15.64 -22.10 12.17
N ILE A 144 -14.98 -22.85 11.27
CA ILE A 144 -15.34 -24.24 10.96
C ILE A 144 -15.07 -25.16 12.16
N VAL A 145 -13.95 -24.98 12.86
CA VAL A 145 -13.56 -25.83 14.00
C VAL A 145 -14.45 -25.61 15.22
N GLN A 146 -14.85 -24.36 15.47
CA GLN A 146 -15.67 -24.01 16.64
C GLN A 146 -17.18 -24.15 16.39
N ASP A 147 -17.60 -24.39 15.14
CA ASP A 147 -19.01 -24.36 14.71
C ASP A 147 -19.72 -23.03 15.06
N GLU A 148 -18.93 -21.96 15.22
CA GLU A 148 -19.40 -20.60 15.49
C GLU A 148 -18.74 -19.61 14.54
N LEU A 149 -19.53 -18.72 13.93
CA LEU A 149 -19.01 -17.74 12.98
C LEU A 149 -18.21 -16.64 13.69
N MET A 150 -16.90 -16.60 13.46
CA MET A 150 -16.00 -15.55 13.97
C MET A 150 -16.05 -14.27 13.11
N TRP A 151 -17.24 -13.70 12.97
CA TRP A 151 -17.51 -12.63 12.01
C TRP A 151 -16.70 -11.35 12.27
N MET A 152 -16.50 -10.95 13.54
CA MET A 152 -15.80 -9.70 13.88
C MET A 152 -14.35 -9.69 13.41
N CYS A 153 -13.60 -10.76 13.68
CA CYS A 153 -12.20 -10.90 13.25
C CYS A 153 -12.08 -10.89 11.72
N SER A 154 -13.01 -11.58 11.05
CA SER A 154 -13.06 -11.63 9.58
C SER A 154 -13.39 -10.27 8.97
N ILE A 155 -14.37 -9.53 9.51
CA ILE A 155 -14.70 -8.17 9.02
C ILE A 155 -13.51 -7.22 9.18
N ILE A 156 -12.85 -7.21 10.34
CA ILE A 156 -11.69 -6.35 10.58
C ILE A 156 -10.57 -6.71 9.60
N SER A 157 -10.30 -7.99 9.41
CA SER A 157 -9.24 -8.45 8.50
C SER A 157 -9.56 -8.12 7.03
N ILE A 158 -10.81 -8.28 6.59
CA ILE A 158 -11.27 -7.91 5.25
C ILE A 158 -11.14 -6.40 5.04
N PHE A 159 -11.55 -5.59 6.02
CA PHE A 159 -11.43 -4.13 5.93
C PHE A 159 -9.98 -3.70 5.71
N TYR A 160 -9.04 -4.21 6.52
CA TYR A 160 -7.63 -3.87 6.36
C TYR A 160 -7.00 -4.49 5.11
N LEU A 161 -7.47 -5.66 4.66
CA LEU A 161 -7.06 -6.23 3.38
C LEU A 161 -7.44 -5.32 2.22
N ILE A 162 -8.69 -4.83 2.18
CA ILE A 162 -9.15 -3.93 1.11
C ILE A 162 -8.30 -2.65 1.10
N VAL A 163 -8.13 -2.01 2.26
CA VAL A 163 -7.33 -0.79 2.39
C VAL A 163 -5.89 -1.01 1.92
N THR A 164 -5.27 -2.12 2.36
CA THR A 164 -3.89 -2.46 1.99
C THR A 164 -3.76 -2.81 0.51
N ALA A 165 -4.69 -3.57 -0.04
CA ALA A 165 -4.72 -3.94 -1.46
C ALA A 165 -4.92 -2.72 -2.35
N THR A 166 -5.79 -1.77 -1.96
CA THR A 166 -5.93 -0.50 -2.68
C THR A 166 -4.64 0.31 -2.63
N ASN A 167 -3.96 0.37 -1.48
CA ASN A 167 -2.66 1.04 -1.39
C ASN A 167 -1.59 0.36 -2.25
N LEU A 168 -1.55 -0.97 -2.28
CA LEU A 168 -0.64 -1.74 -3.13
C LEU A 168 -0.90 -1.45 -4.62
N TYR A 169 -2.18 -1.46 -5.02
CA TYR A 169 -2.59 -1.07 -6.36
C TYR A 169 -2.11 0.34 -6.69
N LEU A 170 -2.42 1.33 -5.85
CA LEU A 170 -2.00 2.72 -6.03
C LEU A 170 -0.49 2.88 -6.16
N LEU A 171 0.27 2.16 -5.34
CA LEU A 171 1.72 2.19 -5.38
C LEU A 171 2.27 1.70 -6.71
N VAL A 172 1.78 0.55 -7.21
CA VAL A 172 2.23 -0.03 -8.48
C VAL A 172 2.00 0.95 -9.62
N PHE A 173 0.83 1.59 -9.66
CA PHE A 173 0.52 2.60 -10.67
C PHE A 173 1.38 3.86 -10.52
N THR A 174 1.58 4.33 -9.28
CA THR A 174 2.44 5.47 -8.97
C THR A 174 3.90 5.20 -9.38
N HIS A 175 4.41 4.00 -9.11
CA HIS A 175 5.76 3.60 -9.49
C HIS A 175 5.95 3.66 -11.01
N ARG A 176 5.00 3.10 -11.78
CA ARG A 176 5.02 3.18 -13.26
C ARG A 176 5.01 4.63 -13.72
N TYR A 177 4.09 5.44 -13.17
CA TYR A 177 3.98 6.86 -13.52
C TYR A 177 5.27 7.65 -13.24
N VAL A 178 5.88 7.46 -12.07
CA VAL A 178 7.14 8.13 -11.68
C VAL A 178 8.30 7.65 -12.55
N ALA A 179 8.37 6.35 -12.87
CA ALA A 179 9.39 5.80 -13.76
C ALA A 179 9.29 6.39 -15.17
N ASP A 180 8.10 6.47 -15.74
CA ASP A 180 7.87 7.04 -17.07
C ASP A 180 8.23 8.53 -17.12
N ARG A 181 7.83 9.29 -16.10
CA ARG A 181 8.20 10.71 -15.94
C ARG A 181 9.70 10.90 -15.86
N ARG A 182 10.39 10.08 -15.06
CA ARG A 182 11.85 10.14 -14.92
C ARG A 182 12.55 9.84 -16.26
N ASN A 183 12.09 8.83 -16.98
CA ASN A 183 12.64 8.47 -18.30
C ASN A 183 12.43 9.60 -19.32
N ALA A 184 11.26 10.23 -19.34
CA ALA A 184 10.98 11.38 -20.21
C ALA A 184 11.91 12.57 -19.92
N ILE A 185 12.08 12.92 -18.63
CA ILE A 185 13.01 13.99 -18.21
C ILE A 185 14.44 13.67 -18.64
N GLN A 186 14.90 12.42 -18.45
CA GLN A 186 16.23 12.00 -18.87
C GLN A 186 16.43 12.08 -20.38
N ARG A 187 15.42 11.73 -21.20
CA ARG A 187 15.48 11.91 -22.66
C ARG A 187 15.59 13.37 -23.07
N ILE A 188 14.80 14.27 -22.45
CA ILE A 188 14.87 15.71 -22.71
C ILE A 188 16.25 16.28 -22.33
N LEU A 189 16.78 15.86 -21.18
CA LEU A 189 18.13 16.25 -20.74
C LEU A 189 19.22 15.73 -21.69
N ALA A 190 19.08 14.51 -22.20
CA ALA A 190 20.02 13.96 -23.19
C ALA A 190 20.00 14.75 -24.52
N HIS A 191 18.81 15.07 -25.03
CA HIS A 191 18.64 15.87 -26.26
C HIS A 191 19.12 17.32 -26.10
N SER A 192 18.89 17.96 -24.95
CA SER A 192 19.40 19.31 -24.70
C SER A 192 20.92 19.35 -24.56
N LYS A 193 21.55 18.29 -24.03
CA LYS A 193 23.01 18.19 -23.94
C LYS A 193 23.69 17.92 -25.29
N SER A 194 22.95 17.43 -26.30
CA SER A 194 23.46 17.19 -27.65
C SER A 194 23.37 18.40 -28.58
N VAL A 195 22.72 19.50 -28.16
CA VAL A 195 22.78 20.79 -28.88
C VAL A 195 24.08 21.49 -28.49
N LYS A 196 25.20 21.03 -29.05
CA LYS A 196 26.43 21.85 -29.08
C LYS A 196 26.18 22.95 -30.12
N PHE A 197 26.16 24.19 -29.67
CA PHE A 197 26.25 25.33 -30.58
C PHE A 197 27.58 25.22 -31.31
N GLU A 198 27.54 25.00 -32.62
CA GLU A 198 28.71 25.14 -33.47
C GLU A 198 29.18 26.60 -33.35
N PRO A 199 30.43 26.87 -32.93
CA PRO A 199 30.95 28.22 -32.98
C PRO A 199 30.94 28.64 -34.45
N LYS A 200 30.16 29.67 -34.77
CA LYS A 200 30.18 30.34 -36.08
C LYS A 200 31.65 30.55 -36.46
N SER A 201 32.12 29.90 -37.54
CA SER A 201 33.49 30.11 -37.99
C SER A 201 33.67 31.59 -38.31
N PRO A 202 34.76 32.23 -37.86
CA PRO A 202 35.11 33.54 -38.38
C PRO A 202 35.54 33.35 -39.84
N GLN A 203 34.76 33.97 -40.72
CA GLN A 203 35.04 34.40 -42.12
C GLN A 203 36.06 33.62 -42.94
#